data_AF-W7YP88-F1
#
_entry.id   AF-W7YP88-F1
#
_cell.length_a   1.000
_cell.length_b   1.000
_cell.length_c   1.000
_cell.angle_alpha   90.00
_cell.angle_beta   90.00
_cell.angle_gamma   90.00
#
_symmetry.space_group_name_H-M   'P 1'
#
loop_
_entity.id
_entity.type
_entity.pdbx_description
1 polymer ?
#
loop_
_entity_poly.entity_id
_entity_poly.type
_entity_poly.pdbx_seq_one_letter_code
_entity_poly.pdbx_strand_id
1 'polypeptide(L)'
;MAAAAIGTETSGSIISPASQNSVVGIKPTHGLISRQGIIPITHSQDTAGPITRSVADAAIILGVLTGVDSRDEVTLKSEGQFCKDYTPFLDSHALKHTRIGIPRYYYKDLDPDRLSVIEAAIQVVKDQGATVIDPVEIGTEQIAWNWHVLLYEFKKGVNDYLGKLPDHIPVHSLQEVIAFNIEHSESCLKYGQDVLVQAEKTSGTLTEPAYLDSLRMNHELARDQGLEAVMKLHQLDALMFLGDEDVNDLASRAGFPVVTVPGGYALDGVIASGGYNTKGPQGISFAGIAFSEPTLIKIAYSYEQATKHRLPPIME
;
A
#
# COMPACT_ATOMS: atom_id res chain seq x y z
N MET A 1 16.10 -15.18 3.66
CA MET A 1 17.31 -14.33 3.82
C MET A 1 17.30 -13.53 5.12
N ALA A 2 16.16 -13.01 5.60
CA ALA A 2 16.05 -12.36 6.91
C ALA A 2 14.78 -12.79 7.67
N ALA A 3 14.70 -12.49 8.97
CA ALA A 3 13.51 -12.76 9.77
C ALA A 3 12.30 -11.93 9.32
N ALA A 4 12.51 -10.64 9.08
CA ALA A 4 11.55 -9.65 8.59
C ALA A 4 12.27 -8.60 7.73
N ALA A 5 11.51 -7.78 7.01
CA ALA A 5 12.00 -6.62 6.28
C ALA A 5 11.08 -5.41 6.49
N ILE A 6 11.57 -4.22 6.14
CA ILE A 6 10.79 -2.98 6.11
C ILE A 6 10.79 -2.50 4.66
N GLY A 7 9.60 -2.25 4.13
CA GLY A 7 9.39 -1.60 2.84
C GLY A 7 8.85 -0.18 3.02
N THR A 8 8.76 0.54 1.92
CA THR A 8 8.09 1.85 1.85
C THR A 8 7.07 1.81 0.74
N GLU A 9 5.94 2.49 0.91
CA GLU A 9 4.89 2.56 -0.09
C GLU A 9 4.39 3.98 -0.28
N THR A 10 4.41 4.40 -1.55
CA THR A 10 3.71 5.58 -2.08
C THR A 10 2.37 5.17 -2.70
N SER A 11 2.39 4.05 -3.45
CA SER A 11 1.24 3.36 -4.04
C SER A 11 1.69 1.95 -4.42
N GLY A 12 1.27 0.94 -3.66
CA GLY A 12 1.52 -0.50 -3.92
C GLY A 12 2.90 -1.04 -3.53
N SER A 13 3.92 -0.21 -3.29
CA SER A 13 5.31 -0.68 -3.15
C SER A 13 5.62 -1.54 -1.90
N ILE A 14 4.68 -1.74 -0.97
CA ILE A 14 4.69 -2.77 0.08
C ILE A 14 3.75 -3.92 -0.31
N ILE A 15 2.49 -3.62 -0.61
CA ILE A 15 1.46 -4.66 -0.79
C ILE A 15 1.59 -5.45 -2.09
N SER A 16 1.95 -4.80 -3.19
CA SER A 16 2.15 -5.42 -4.51
C SER A 16 3.29 -6.44 -4.48
N PRO A 17 4.53 -6.10 -4.05
CA PRO A 17 5.58 -7.11 -3.96
C PRO A 17 5.28 -8.16 -2.89
N ALA A 18 4.56 -7.83 -1.82
CA ALA A 18 4.18 -8.83 -0.82
C ALA A 18 3.22 -9.88 -1.39
N SER A 19 2.18 -9.44 -2.12
CA SER A 19 1.25 -10.27 -2.88
C SER A 19 1.99 -11.19 -3.85
N GLN A 20 2.87 -10.63 -4.68
CA GLN A 20 3.58 -11.36 -5.75
C GLN A 20 4.68 -12.31 -5.23
N ASN A 21 5.07 -12.19 -3.96
CA ASN A 21 6.12 -13.03 -3.36
C ASN A 21 5.62 -13.91 -2.20
N SER A 22 4.30 -14.09 -2.07
CA SER A 22 3.70 -14.94 -1.03
C SER A 22 4.15 -14.57 0.39
N VAL A 23 4.19 -13.28 0.70
CA VAL A 23 4.54 -12.75 2.03
C VAL A 23 3.46 -11.78 2.50
N VAL A 24 3.49 -11.48 3.79
CA VAL A 24 2.59 -10.51 4.41
C VAL A 24 3.20 -9.11 4.26
N GLY A 25 2.38 -8.13 3.89
CA GLY A 25 2.75 -6.72 3.85
C GLY A 25 1.71 -5.87 4.59
N ILE A 26 2.16 -4.94 5.44
CA ILE A 26 1.27 -3.94 6.04
C ILE A 26 1.70 -2.57 5.54
N LYS A 27 0.83 -1.93 4.76
CA LYS A 27 0.89 -0.49 4.49
C LYS A 27 0.04 0.21 5.54
N PRO A 28 0.61 0.87 6.56
CA PRO A 28 -0.20 1.48 7.61
C PRO A 28 -0.90 2.75 7.11
N THR A 29 -1.72 3.32 7.99
CA THR A 29 -2.25 4.67 7.87
C THR A 29 -1.08 5.62 7.68
N HIS A 30 -1.21 6.53 6.72
CA HIS A 30 -0.22 7.60 6.53
C HIS A 30 0.02 8.27 7.89
N GLY A 31 1.27 8.49 8.30
CA GLY A 31 1.60 9.09 9.60
C GLY A 31 1.46 8.19 10.83
N LEU A 32 1.21 6.89 10.70
CA LEU A 32 1.38 5.97 11.83
C LEU A 32 2.87 5.73 12.17
N ILE A 33 3.73 5.78 11.14
CA ILE A 33 5.18 5.59 11.24
C ILE A 33 5.85 6.85 10.68
N SER A 34 6.87 7.34 11.39
CA SER A 34 7.71 8.46 10.93
C SER A 34 8.44 8.12 9.64
N ARG A 35 8.51 9.09 8.73
CA ARG A 35 9.24 8.98 7.46
C ARG A 35 10.59 9.67 7.52
N GLN A 36 10.95 10.20 8.69
CA GLN A 36 12.23 10.86 8.89
C GLN A 36 13.39 9.91 8.56
N GLY A 37 14.27 10.34 7.64
CA GLY A 37 15.43 9.55 7.21
C GLY A 37 15.16 8.59 6.05
N ILE A 38 13.97 8.61 5.46
CA ILE A 38 13.62 7.86 4.24
C ILE A 38 13.73 8.81 3.04
N ILE A 39 14.36 8.36 1.94
CA ILE A 39 14.36 9.11 0.67
C ILE A 39 12.91 9.16 0.17
N PRO A 40 12.30 10.35 0.05
CA PRO A 40 10.87 10.46 -0.19
C PRO A 40 10.52 10.33 -1.68
N ILE A 41 9.25 10.01 -1.94
CA ILE A 41 8.56 10.29 -3.19
C ILE A 41 7.45 11.31 -2.97
N THR A 42 6.49 11.04 -2.08
CA THR A 42 5.39 11.95 -1.77
C THR A 42 5.17 12.11 -0.27
N HIS A 43 5.13 13.35 0.21
CA HIS A 43 4.82 13.60 1.61
C HIS A 43 3.33 13.41 1.91
N SER A 44 2.44 13.35 0.93
CA SER A 44 1.01 13.09 1.15
C SER A 44 0.64 11.61 1.20
N GLN A 45 1.48 10.69 0.69
CA GLN A 45 1.14 9.26 0.64
C GLN A 45 2.20 8.33 1.24
N ASP A 46 3.48 8.71 1.23
CA ASP A 46 4.56 7.82 1.67
C ASP A 46 4.38 7.30 3.09
N THR A 47 4.63 6.02 3.26
CA THR A 47 4.78 5.39 4.58
C THR A 47 5.75 4.22 4.51
N ALA A 48 6.48 3.97 5.60
CA ALA A 48 7.14 2.69 5.80
C ALA A 48 6.13 1.63 6.27
N GLY A 49 6.50 0.36 6.21
CA GLY A 49 5.70 -0.74 6.76
C GLY A 49 6.42 -2.09 6.73
N PRO A 50 5.99 -3.05 7.58
CA PRO A 50 6.63 -4.36 7.66
C PRO A 50 6.27 -5.26 6.48
N ILE A 51 7.26 -6.04 6.02
CA ILE A 51 7.09 -7.16 5.09
C ILE A 51 7.66 -8.42 5.76
N THR A 52 6.82 -9.43 5.98
CA THR A 52 7.18 -10.60 6.80
C THR A 52 6.52 -11.88 6.28
N ARG A 53 6.82 -13.03 6.89
CA ARG A 53 6.22 -14.31 6.46
C ARG A 53 4.87 -14.61 7.10
N SER A 54 4.51 -13.89 8.17
CA SER A 54 3.28 -14.14 8.93
C SER A 54 2.67 -12.84 9.46
N VAL A 55 1.36 -12.81 9.65
CA VAL A 55 0.69 -11.64 10.24
C VAL A 55 1.20 -11.38 11.66
N ALA A 56 1.54 -12.43 12.41
CA ALA A 56 2.12 -12.30 13.74
C ALA A 56 3.47 -11.54 13.72
N ASP A 57 4.37 -11.91 12.81
CA ASP A 57 5.65 -11.20 12.65
C ASP A 57 5.43 -9.74 12.23
N ALA A 58 4.49 -9.50 11.31
CA ALA A 58 4.16 -8.15 10.87
C ALA A 58 3.63 -7.27 12.02
N ALA A 59 2.77 -7.83 12.89
CA ALA A 59 2.23 -7.13 14.05
C ALA A 59 3.32 -6.77 15.09
N ILE A 60 4.28 -7.67 15.32
CA ILE A 60 5.43 -7.40 16.20
C ILE A 60 6.24 -6.22 15.66
N ILE A 61 6.63 -6.28 14.38
CA ILE A 61 7.45 -5.24 13.76
C ILE A 61 6.69 -3.91 13.71
N LEU A 62 5.39 -3.92 13.39
CA LEU A 62 4.59 -2.71 13.37
C LEU A 62 4.65 -1.97 14.71
N GLY A 63 4.44 -2.67 15.83
CA GLY A 63 4.49 -2.06 17.17
C GLY A 63 5.80 -1.36 17.51
N VAL A 64 6.92 -1.85 16.97
CA VAL A 64 8.25 -1.22 17.12
C VAL A 64 8.38 0.05 16.28
N LEU A 65 7.78 0.08 15.10
CA LEU A 65 7.93 1.19 14.14
C LEU A 65 7.00 2.38 14.42
N THR A 66 5.85 2.17 15.05
CA THR A 66 4.85 3.23 15.22
C THR A 66 5.21 4.24 16.30
N GLY A 67 4.78 5.48 16.12
CA GLY A 67 4.86 6.52 17.14
C GLY A 67 4.93 7.93 16.59
N VAL A 68 4.67 8.89 17.47
CA VAL A 68 4.85 10.32 17.21
C VAL A 68 6.34 10.66 17.16
N ASP A 69 6.74 11.35 16.10
CA ASP A 69 8.08 11.90 15.88
C ASP A 69 7.95 13.39 15.57
N SER A 70 8.52 14.25 16.42
CA SER A 70 8.46 15.71 16.23
C SER A 70 9.20 16.20 14.98
N ARG A 71 9.99 15.35 14.33
CA ARG A 71 10.67 15.67 13.06
C ARG A 71 9.80 15.38 11.84
N ASP A 72 8.69 14.68 12.04
CA ASP A 72 7.72 14.37 11.01
C ASP A 72 6.30 14.70 11.51
N GLU A 73 5.85 15.92 11.24
CA GLU A 73 4.57 16.47 11.74
C GLU A 73 3.36 15.60 11.39
N VAL A 74 3.42 14.82 10.29
CA VAL A 74 2.30 13.96 9.93
C VAL A 74 2.09 12.81 10.92
N THR A 75 3.04 12.56 11.82
CA THR A 75 2.87 11.57 12.88
C THR A 75 2.01 12.07 14.04
N LEU A 76 1.81 13.39 14.16
CA LEU A 76 0.99 13.98 15.24
C LEU A 76 -0.45 13.48 15.22
N LYS A 77 -1.02 13.22 14.04
CA LYS A 77 -2.39 12.64 13.92
C LYS A 77 -2.51 11.21 14.46
N SER A 78 -1.39 10.51 14.68
CA SER A 78 -1.40 9.18 15.30
C SER A 78 -1.41 9.22 16.83
N GLU A 79 -1.28 10.41 17.44
CA GLU A 79 -1.28 10.57 18.90
C GLU A 79 -2.57 9.98 19.50
N GLY A 80 -2.41 9.03 20.43
CA GLY A 80 -3.52 8.29 21.03
C GLY A 80 -4.15 7.21 20.14
N GLN A 81 -3.72 7.06 18.89
CA GLN A 81 -4.24 6.06 17.94
C GLN A 81 -3.26 4.89 17.70
N PHE A 82 -1.95 5.13 17.78
CA PHE A 82 -0.96 4.07 17.58
C PHE A 82 -0.86 3.11 18.77
N CYS A 83 -0.51 1.85 18.51
CA CYS A 83 -0.16 0.88 19.54
C CYS A 83 1.35 0.59 19.52
N LYS A 84 1.97 0.41 20.70
CA LYS A 84 3.37 -0.07 20.80
C LYS A 84 3.49 -1.59 20.68
N ASP A 85 2.37 -2.29 20.76
CA ASP A 85 2.27 -3.73 20.57
C ASP A 85 0.94 -4.05 19.88
N TYR A 86 1.01 -4.59 18.67
CA TYR A 86 -0.17 -5.01 17.91
C TYR A 86 -0.46 -6.52 18.06
N THR A 87 0.38 -7.29 18.76
CA THR A 87 0.18 -8.72 18.97
C THR A 87 -1.10 -9.09 19.76
N PRO A 88 -1.65 -8.24 20.66
CA PRO A 88 -2.94 -8.52 21.30
C PRO A 88 -4.12 -8.61 20.33
N PHE A 89 -3.95 -8.16 19.08
CA PHE A 89 -4.95 -8.24 18.02
C PHE A 89 -4.85 -9.52 17.18
N LEU A 90 -3.95 -10.45 17.52
CA LEU A 90 -3.84 -11.75 16.85
C LEU A 90 -4.92 -12.72 17.36
N ASP A 91 -6.13 -12.61 16.80
CA ASP A 91 -7.28 -13.47 17.12
C ASP A 91 -7.67 -14.33 15.91
N SER A 92 -7.51 -15.65 16.04
CA SER A 92 -7.80 -16.60 14.96
C SER A 92 -9.30 -16.73 14.65
N HIS A 93 -10.19 -16.24 15.52
CA HIS A 93 -11.64 -16.35 15.37
C HIS A 93 -12.31 -15.02 14.98
N ALA A 94 -11.52 -13.98 14.71
CA ALA A 94 -12.04 -12.62 14.53
C ALA A 94 -13.05 -12.50 13.37
N LEU A 95 -12.88 -13.27 12.29
CA LEU A 95 -13.77 -13.22 11.12
C LEU A 95 -15.26 -13.43 11.48
N LYS A 96 -15.57 -14.22 12.50
CA LYS A 96 -16.96 -14.49 12.95
C LYS A 96 -17.76 -13.23 13.30
N HIS A 97 -17.08 -12.14 13.64
CA HIS A 97 -17.69 -10.89 14.07
C HIS A 97 -17.41 -9.72 13.12
N THR A 98 -16.89 -10.01 11.92
CA THR A 98 -16.45 -9.01 10.95
C THR A 98 -17.49 -8.83 9.84
N ARG A 99 -17.64 -7.58 9.38
CA ARG A 99 -18.38 -7.21 8.18
C ARG A 99 -17.41 -6.87 7.05
N ILE A 100 -17.42 -7.64 5.97
CA ILE A 100 -16.50 -7.49 4.83
C ILE A 100 -17.28 -7.09 3.58
N GLY A 101 -16.86 -6.00 2.93
CA GLY A 101 -17.40 -5.57 1.64
C GLY A 101 -16.57 -6.11 0.48
N ILE A 102 -17.24 -6.55 -0.57
CA ILE A 102 -16.62 -7.09 -1.79
C ILE A 102 -16.87 -6.14 -2.98
N PRO A 103 -15.88 -5.34 -3.38
CA PRO A 103 -16.04 -4.36 -4.45
C PRO A 103 -15.83 -5.03 -5.82
N ARG A 104 -16.85 -5.77 -6.28
CA ARG A 104 -16.80 -6.63 -7.49
C ARG A 104 -16.37 -5.92 -8.78
N TYR A 105 -16.52 -4.59 -8.85
CA TYR A 105 -16.05 -3.80 -9.99
C TYR A 105 -14.58 -4.05 -10.31
N TYR A 106 -13.73 -4.18 -9.29
CA TYR A 106 -12.28 -4.38 -9.46
C TYR A 106 -11.90 -5.81 -9.85
N TYR A 107 -12.87 -6.72 -9.99
CA TYR A 107 -12.61 -8.11 -10.36
C TYR A 107 -12.97 -8.43 -11.80
N LYS A 108 -13.64 -7.49 -12.49
CA LYS A 108 -14.27 -7.73 -13.79
C LYS A 108 -13.30 -8.14 -14.90
N ASP A 109 -12.03 -7.73 -14.79
CA ASP A 109 -10.98 -7.95 -15.77
C ASP A 109 -9.93 -8.97 -15.31
N LEU A 110 -10.18 -9.67 -14.19
CA LEU A 110 -9.31 -10.74 -13.71
C LEU A 110 -9.32 -11.93 -14.67
N ASP A 111 -8.14 -12.51 -14.88
CA ASP A 111 -8.04 -13.81 -15.53
C ASP A 111 -8.67 -14.93 -14.66
N PRO A 112 -9.03 -16.08 -15.25
CA PRO A 112 -9.75 -17.15 -14.55
C PRO A 112 -9.05 -17.67 -13.29
N ASP A 113 -7.72 -17.73 -13.27
CA ASP A 113 -6.96 -18.23 -12.13
C ASP A 113 -7.04 -17.24 -10.96
N ARG A 114 -6.80 -15.97 -11.26
CA ARG A 114 -6.90 -14.87 -10.29
C ARG A 114 -8.31 -14.73 -9.73
N LEU A 115 -9.32 -14.82 -10.58
CA LEU A 115 -10.71 -14.81 -10.16
C LEU A 115 -11.01 -15.99 -9.23
N SER A 116 -10.51 -17.18 -9.56
CA SER A 116 -10.68 -18.37 -8.70
C SER A 116 -10.04 -18.18 -7.32
N VAL A 117 -8.88 -17.52 -7.23
CA VAL A 117 -8.24 -17.21 -5.94
C VAL A 117 -9.11 -16.31 -5.08
N ILE A 118 -9.63 -15.19 -5.61
CA ILE A 118 -10.45 -14.26 -4.82
C ILE A 118 -11.81 -14.89 -4.46
N GLU A 119 -12.44 -15.67 -5.34
CA GLU A 119 -13.69 -16.38 -5.01
C GLU A 119 -13.48 -17.41 -3.90
N ALA A 120 -12.38 -18.16 -3.94
CA ALA A 120 -12.04 -19.10 -2.87
C ALA A 120 -11.81 -18.36 -1.54
N ALA A 121 -11.13 -17.21 -1.56
CA ALA A 121 -10.95 -16.38 -0.37
C ALA A 121 -12.28 -15.83 0.18
N ILE A 122 -13.19 -15.39 -0.69
CA ILE A 122 -14.55 -14.96 -0.32
C ILE A 122 -15.30 -16.11 0.37
N GLN A 123 -15.18 -17.32 -0.15
CA GLN A 123 -15.83 -18.48 0.47
C GLN A 123 -15.24 -18.77 1.85
N VAL A 124 -13.92 -18.71 2.01
CA VAL A 124 -13.27 -18.90 3.33
C VAL A 124 -13.78 -17.89 4.35
N VAL A 125 -13.85 -16.60 4.03
CA VAL A 125 -14.32 -15.60 5.01
C VAL A 125 -15.79 -15.82 5.38
N LYS A 126 -16.64 -16.26 4.44
CA LYS A 126 -18.02 -16.68 4.72
C LYS A 126 -18.07 -17.88 5.66
N ASP A 127 -17.27 -18.91 5.40
CA ASP A 127 -17.23 -20.14 6.19
C ASP A 127 -16.70 -19.90 7.62
N GLN A 128 -15.81 -18.92 7.79
CA GLN A 128 -15.35 -18.45 9.11
C GLN A 128 -16.38 -17.58 9.84
N GLY A 129 -17.53 -17.30 9.23
CA GLY A 129 -18.67 -16.63 9.84
C GLY A 129 -18.70 -15.12 9.66
N ALA A 130 -17.90 -14.55 8.75
CA ALA A 130 -17.98 -13.12 8.44
C ALA A 130 -19.32 -12.79 7.76
N THR A 131 -19.86 -11.62 8.09
CA THR A 131 -20.96 -11.05 7.32
C THR A 131 -20.38 -10.42 6.05
N VAL A 132 -20.66 -11.03 4.90
CA VAL A 132 -20.15 -10.56 3.61
C VAL A 132 -21.22 -9.78 2.86
N ILE A 133 -20.87 -8.58 2.39
CA ILE A 133 -21.72 -7.73 1.56
C ILE A 133 -21.10 -7.70 0.17
N ASP A 134 -21.82 -8.30 -0.78
CA ASP A 134 -21.29 -8.60 -2.10
C ASP A 134 -22.41 -8.45 -3.15
N PRO A 135 -22.34 -7.46 -4.06
CA PRO A 135 -21.29 -6.46 -4.20
C PRO A 135 -21.45 -5.26 -3.25
N VAL A 136 -20.36 -4.49 -3.06
CA VAL A 136 -20.41 -3.07 -2.66
C VAL A 136 -19.84 -2.19 -3.77
N GLU A 137 -20.26 -0.94 -3.81
CA GLU A 137 -19.72 0.09 -4.71
C GLU A 137 -18.97 1.14 -3.87
N ILE A 138 -17.73 1.43 -4.25
CA ILE A 138 -16.91 2.49 -3.64
C ILE A 138 -17.42 3.87 -4.05
N GLY A 139 -18.00 4.00 -5.26
CA GLY A 139 -18.55 5.24 -5.79
C GLY A 139 -17.55 6.08 -6.59
N THR A 140 -16.32 5.58 -6.80
CA THR A 140 -15.24 6.24 -7.54
C THR A 140 -14.62 5.36 -8.62
N GLU A 141 -15.31 4.30 -9.03
CA GLU A 141 -14.87 3.28 -9.99
C GLU A 141 -14.48 3.85 -11.36
N GLN A 142 -15.13 4.94 -11.77
CA GLN A 142 -14.96 5.55 -13.10
C GLN A 142 -14.05 6.78 -13.08
N ILE A 143 -13.43 7.08 -11.95
CA ILE A 143 -12.57 8.24 -11.82
C ILE A 143 -11.25 8.01 -12.56
N ALA A 144 -10.94 8.92 -13.48
CA ALA A 144 -9.64 8.96 -14.14
C ALA A 144 -8.61 9.63 -13.21
N TRP A 145 -7.91 8.81 -12.42
CA TRP A 145 -6.87 9.28 -11.53
C TRP A 145 -5.67 9.84 -12.29
N ASN A 146 -5.12 10.96 -11.83
CA ASN A 146 -3.86 11.50 -12.32
C ASN A 146 -2.75 11.31 -11.29
N TRP A 147 -1.51 11.52 -11.73
CA TRP A 147 -0.30 11.30 -10.95
C TRP A 147 0.38 12.62 -10.54
N HIS A 148 -0.35 13.75 -10.59
CA HIS A 148 0.23 15.07 -10.30
C HIS A 148 0.75 15.17 -8.85
N VAL A 149 0.03 14.64 -7.85
CA VAL A 149 0.55 14.61 -6.48
C VAL A 149 1.96 14.01 -6.42
N LEU A 150 2.16 12.87 -7.09
CA LEU A 150 3.48 12.24 -7.19
C LEU A 150 4.49 13.13 -7.91
N LEU A 151 4.13 13.62 -9.09
CA LEU A 151 5.02 14.43 -9.93
C LEU A 151 5.52 15.69 -9.22
N TYR A 152 4.61 16.45 -8.60
CA TYR A 152 4.93 17.75 -7.99
C TYR A 152 5.61 17.60 -6.64
N GLU A 153 5.22 16.62 -5.82
CA GLU A 153 5.86 16.41 -4.52
C GLU A 153 7.27 15.84 -4.62
N PHE A 154 7.56 15.04 -5.64
CA PHE A 154 8.85 14.37 -5.79
C PHE A 154 10.03 15.34 -5.78
N LYS A 155 9.99 16.40 -6.61
CA LYS A 155 11.08 17.40 -6.65
C LYS A 155 11.28 18.06 -5.29
N LYS A 156 10.20 18.50 -4.65
CA LYS A 156 10.26 19.15 -3.33
C LYS A 156 10.86 18.20 -2.30
N GLY A 157 10.33 16.98 -2.21
CA GLY A 157 10.76 15.99 -1.22
C GLY A 157 12.23 15.60 -1.39
N VAL A 158 12.65 15.28 -2.62
CA VAL A 158 14.05 14.91 -2.92
C VAL A 158 14.99 16.07 -2.61
N ASN A 159 14.67 17.30 -3.01
CA ASN A 159 15.52 18.47 -2.72
C ASN A 159 15.61 18.77 -1.22
N ASP A 160 14.51 18.66 -0.48
CA ASP A 160 14.50 18.83 0.97
C ASP A 160 15.32 17.78 1.71
N TYR A 161 15.36 16.54 1.17
CA TYR A 161 16.15 15.44 1.72
C TYR A 161 17.64 15.62 1.38
N LEU A 162 17.95 15.74 0.08
CA LEU A 162 19.32 15.80 -0.42
C LEU A 162 20.04 17.07 0.02
N GLY A 163 19.34 18.22 0.09
CA GLY A 163 19.92 19.50 0.52
C GLY A 163 20.35 19.53 2.00
N LYS A 164 20.01 18.50 2.79
CA LYS A 164 20.45 18.34 4.19
C LYS A 164 21.60 17.34 4.34
N LEU A 165 22.03 16.70 3.24
CA LEU A 165 23.14 15.76 3.29
C LEU A 165 24.47 16.51 3.53
N PRO A 166 25.49 15.83 4.08
CA PRO A 166 26.80 16.43 4.24
C PRO A 166 27.47 16.77 2.90
N ASP A 167 28.25 17.84 2.86
CA ASP A 167 28.94 18.37 1.66
C ASP A 167 29.81 17.35 0.89
N HIS A 168 30.20 16.23 1.52
CA HIS A 168 30.99 15.19 0.84
C HIS A 168 30.16 14.26 -0.05
N ILE A 169 28.82 14.36 0.00
CA ILE A 169 27.93 13.64 -0.90
C ILE A 169 27.88 14.39 -2.25
N PRO A 170 27.98 13.70 -3.40
CA PRO A 170 28.10 14.39 -4.70
C PRO A 170 26.81 15.02 -5.24
N VAL A 171 25.65 14.79 -4.61
CA VAL A 171 24.34 15.26 -5.08
C VAL A 171 23.50 15.81 -3.93
N HIS A 172 22.92 16.99 -4.14
CA HIS A 172 22.15 17.78 -3.18
C HIS A 172 20.80 18.27 -3.77
N SER A 173 20.50 17.92 -5.03
CA SER A 173 19.23 18.23 -5.68
C SER A 173 18.83 17.20 -6.74
N LEU A 174 17.55 17.18 -7.13
CA LEU A 174 17.05 16.39 -8.24
C LEU A 174 17.76 16.72 -9.55
N GLN A 175 18.07 17.99 -9.79
CA GLN A 175 18.84 18.42 -10.95
C GLN A 175 20.24 17.76 -10.98
N GLU A 176 20.91 17.69 -9.84
CA GLU A 176 22.23 17.05 -9.72
C GLU A 176 22.14 15.53 -9.85
N VAL A 177 21.07 14.89 -9.37
CA VAL A 177 20.80 13.46 -9.63
C VAL A 177 20.66 13.21 -11.12
N ILE A 178 19.92 14.06 -11.84
CA ILE A 178 19.73 13.94 -13.30
C ILE A 178 21.08 14.06 -14.02
N ALA A 179 21.89 15.06 -13.65
CA ALA A 179 23.22 15.27 -14.22
C ALA A 179 24.15 14.09 -13.94
N PHE A 180 24.19 13.60 -12.70
CA PHE A 180 24.96 12.43 -12.31
C PHE A 180 24.61 11.21 -13.17
N ASN A 181 23.32 10.94 -13.38
CA ASN A 181 22.88 9.82 -14.20
C ASN A 181 23.31 9.96 -15.67
N ILE A 182 23.35 11.18 -16.22
CA ILE A 182 23.82 11.46 -17.59
C ILE A 182 25.32 11.14 -17.71
N GLU A 183 26.12 11.58 -16.73
CA GLU A 183 27.57 11.29 -16.67
C GLU A 183 27.85 9.79 -16.53
N HIS A 184 26.94 9.04 -15.89
CA HIS A 184 27.04 7.61 -15.63
C HIS A 184 26.00 6.79 -16.42
N SER A 185 25.70 7.22 -17.65
CA SER A 185 24.57 6.69 -18.44
C SER A 185 24.58 5.17 -18.65
N GLU A 186 25.77 4.56 -18.80
CA GLU A 186 25.90 3.10 -18.97
C GLU A 186 25.33 2.31 -17.78
N SER A 187 25.46 2.82 -16.56
CA SER A 187 24.98 2.16 -15.34
C SER A 187 23.62 2.69 -14.86
N CYS A 188 23.33 3.97 -15.09
CA CYS A 188 22.20 4.65 -14.47
C CYS A 188 20.97 4.78 -15.38
N LEU A 189 21.13 4.68 -16.71
CA LEU A 189 20.08 5.01 -17.67
C LEU A 189 19.63 3.84 -18.56
N LYS A 190 19.68 2.61 -18.05
CA LYS A 190 19.18 1.41 -18.78
C LYS A 190 17.77 1.58 -19.36
N TYR A 191 16.89 2.29 -18.64
CA TYR A 191 15.51 2.57 -19.05
C TYR A 191 15.19 4.07 -19.15
N GLY A 192 16.23 4.93 -19.11
CA GLY A 192 16.07 6.38 -19.05
C GLY A 192 15.67 6.91 -17.67
N GLN A 193 15.30 8.20 -17.61
CA GLN A 193 14.96 8.91 -16.37
C GLN A 193 13.87 9.97 -16.57
N ASP A 194 12.91 9.72 -17.47
CA ASP A 194 11.92 10.71 -17.90
C ASP A 194 11.08 11.26 -16.74
N VAL A 195 10.77 10.43 -15.74
CA VAL A 195 10.03 10.86 -14.54
C VAL A 195 10.83 11.91 -13.75
N LEU A 196 12.14 11.72 -13.58
CA LEU A 196 13.01 12.69 -12.91
C LEU A 196 13.01 14.01 -13.67
N VAL A 197 13.18 13.94 -15.00
CA VAL A 197 13.19 15.12 -15.89
C VAL A 197 11.84 15.84 -15.90
N GLN A 198 10.72 15.11 -15.82
CA GLN A 198 9.39 15.72 -15.71
C GLN A 198 9.18 16.39 -14.36
N ALA A 199 9.56 15.74 -13.26
CA ALA A 199 9.44 16.32 -11.93
C ALA A 199 10.32 17.57 -11.77
N GLU A 200 11.52 17.58 -12.35
CA GLU A 200 12.42 18.73 -12.32
C GLU A 200 11.81 19.98 -13.00
N LYS A 201 10.89 19.82 -13.95
CA LYS A 201 10.20 20.95 -14.60
C LYS A 201 9.18 21.65 -13.69
N THR A 202 8.79 21.03 -12.57
CA THR A 202 7.90 21.66 -11.59
C THR A 202 8.64 22.77 -10.84
N SER A 203 7.89 23.70 -10.24
CA SER A 203 8.48 24.78 -9.44
C SER A 203 9.23 24.27 -8.21
N GLY A 204 8.82 23.12 -7.69
CA GLY A 204 9.25 22.63 -6.38
C GLY A 204 8.68 23.46 -5.22
N THR A 205 7.62 24.25 -5.41
CA THR A 205 6.98 25.03 -4.34
C THR A 205 5.62 24.48 -3.91
N LEU A 206 5.08 23.50 -4.63
CA LEU A 206 3.78 22.87 -4.35
C LEU A 206 2.60 23.88 -4.37
N THR A 207 2.67 24.85 -5.28
CA THR A 207 1.68 25.94 -5.40
C THR A 207 0.90 25.89 -6.70
N GLU A 208 1.25 24.98 -7.61
CA GLU A 208 0.61 24.86 -8.91
C GLU A 208 -0.85 24.41 -8.77
N PRO A 209 -1.79 25.06 -9.49
CA PRO A 209 -3.21 24.69 -9.42
C PRO A 209 -3.46 23.20 -9.73
N ALA A 210 -2.75 22.65 -10.71
CA ALA A 210 -2.89 21.24 -11.10
C ALA A 210 -2.49 20.26 -9.99
N TYR A 211 -1.53 20.65 -9.13
CA TYR A 211 -1.16 19.89 -7.94
C TYR A 211 -2.22 20.02 -6.85
N LEU A 212 -2.64 21.25 -6.53
CA LEU A 212 -3.63 21.51 -5.48
C LEU A 212 -4.98 20.84 -5.79
N ASP A 213 -5.42 20.87 -7.04
CA ASP A 213 -6.63 20.19 -7.50
C ASP A 213 -6.50 18.67 -7.40
N SER A 214 -5.35 18.10 -7.75
CA SER A 214 -5.08 16.66 -7.63
C SER A 214 -5.06 16.21 -6.16
N LEU A 215 -4.41 16.98 -5.28
CA LEU A 215 -4.37 16.69 -3.85
C LEU A 215 -5.78 16.75 -3.24
N ARG A 216 -6.56 17.78 -3.59
CA ARG A 216 -7.95 17.92 -3.15
C ARG A 216 -8.80 16.74 -3.64
N MET A 217 -8.66 16.36 -4.91
CA MET A 217 -9.37 15.23 -5.51
C MET A 217 -9.02 13.91 -4.81
N ASN A 218 -7.75 13.69 -4.44
CA ASN A 218 -7.35 12.51 -3.66
C ASN A 218 -8.09 12.43 -2.32
N HIS A 219 -8.17 13.54 -1.58
CA HIS A 219 -8.88 13.57 -0.31
C HIS A 219 -10.40 13.45 -0.49
N GLU A 220 -11.01 14.24 -1.36
CA GLU A 220 -12.47 14.22 -1.51
C GLU A 220 -12.97 12.91 -2.09
N LEU A 221 -12.33 12.40 -3.15
CA LEU A 221 -12.85 11.25 -3.89
C LEU A 221 -12.33 9.92 -3.33
N ALA A 222 -11.03 9.75 -3.10
CA ALA A 222 -10.52 8.44 -2.65
C ALA A 222 -10.84 8.18 -1.18
N ARG A 223 -10.77 9.23 -0.33
CA ARG A 223 -11.05 9.12 1.11
C ARG A 223 -12.53 9.31 1.41
N ASP A 224 -13.03 10.55 1.29
CA ASP A 224 -14.28 10.94 1.94
C ASP A 224 -15.51 10.36 1.22
N GLN A 225 -15.56 10.51 -0.10
CA GLN A 225 -16.66 10.02 -0.95
C GLN A 225 -16.45 8.57 -1.42
N GLY A 226 -15.23 8.06 -1.30
CA GLY A 226 -14.85 6.70 -1.72
C GLY A 226 -14.82 5.75 -0.53
N LEU A 227 -13.62 5.38 -0.09
CA LEU A 227 -13.41 4.32 0.90
C LEU A 227 -14.16 4.58 2.22
N GLU A 228 -14.16 5.81 2.73
CA GLU A 228 -14.83 6.11 3.99
C GLU A 228 -16.36 6.07 3.87
N ALA A 229 -16.91 6.55 2.75
CA ALA A 229 -18.35 6.54 2.49
C ALA A 229 -18.90 5.11 2.42
N VAL A 230 -18.28 4.23 1.63
CA VAL A 230 -18.74 2.84 1.49
C VAL A 230 -18.58 2.06 2.80
N MET A 231 -17.48 2.28 3.54
CA MET A 231 -17.26 1.65 4.83
C MET A 231 -18.35 2.06 5.84
N LYS A 232 -18.72 3.34 5.89
CA LYS A 232 -19.80 3.85 6.76
C LYS A 232 -21.17 3.36 6.34
N LEU A 233 -21.50 3.45 5.05
CA LEU A 233 -22.81 3.08 4.48
C LEU A 233 -23.19 1.65 4.86
N HIS A 234 -22.23 0.74 4.77
CA HIS A 234 -22.44 -0.67 4.98
C HIS A 234 -21.97 -1.17 6.35
N GLN A 235 -21.45 -0.28 7.20
CA GLN A 235 -20.86 -0.60 8.51
C GLN A 235 -19.80 -1.70 8.38
N LEU A 236 -18.85 -1.50 7.47
CA LEU A 236 -17.81 -2.48 7.18
C LEU A 236 -16.64 -2.33 8.15
N ASP A 237 -16.01 -3.45 8.47
CA ASP A 237 -14.73 -3.50 9.15
C ASP A 237 -13.55 -3.52 8.16
N ALA A 238 -13.78 -4.07 6.96
CA ALA A 238 -12.81 -4.05 5.86
C ALA A 238 -13.49 -4.19 4.49
N LEU A 239 -12.79 -3.70 3.46
CA LEU A 239 -12.96 -4.11 2.08
C LEU A 239 -11.91 -5.18 1.74
N MET A 240 -12.31 -6.21 1.02
CA MET A 240 -11.39 -7.26 0.57
C MET A 240 -11.09 -7.11 -0.92
N PHE A 241 -9.83 -7.28 -1.31
CA PHE A 241 -9.34 -7.19 -2.70
C PHE A 241 -8.40 -8.36 -3.00
N LEU A 242 -8.23 -8.69 -4.29
CA LEU A 242 -7.14 -9.54 -4.74
C LEU A 242 -5.86 -8.72 -4.85
N GLY A 243 -4.79 -9.13 -4.18
CA GLY A 243 -3.48 -8.49 -4.24
C GLY A 243 -3.58 -6.97 -4.08
N ASP A 244 -3.09 -6.23 -5.06
CA ASP A 244 -3.10 -4.78 -5.09
C ASP A 244 -4.11 -4.17 -6.08
N GLU A 245 -5.06 -4.96 -6.61
CA GLU A 245 -6.02 -4.51 -7.64
C GLU A 245 -6.77 -3.24 -7.21
N ASP A 246 -6.31 -2.09 -7.73
CA ASP A 246 -6.71 -0.70 -7.46
C ASP A 246 -6.66 -0.23 -5.98
N VAL A 247 -6.62 -1.14 -5.01
CA VAL A 247 -6.55 -0.81 -3.59
C VAL A 247 -5.24 -0.11 -3.23
N ASN A 248 -4.15 -0.38 -3.94
CA ASN A 248 -2.89 0.33 -3.79
C ASN A 248 -3.06 1.84 -3.96
N ASP A 249 -3.69 2.28 -5.05
CA ASP A 249 -3.83 3.69 -5.38
C ASP A 249 -4.92 4.34 -4.53
N LEU A 250 -6.08 3.70 -4.38
CA LEU A 250 -7.18 4.23 -3.56
C LEU A 250 -6.78 4.41 -2.10
N ALA A 251 -6.20 3.38 -1.48
CA ALA A 251 -5.82 3.44 -0.07
C ALA A 251 -4.64 4.39 0.16
N SER A 252 -3.72 4.52 -0.80
CA SER A 252 -2.61 5.45 -0.69
C SER A 252 -3.05 6.91 -0.81
N ARG A 253 -3.93 7.23 -1.77
CA ARG A 253 -4.55 8.57 -1.89
C ARG A 253 -5.37 8.92 -0.66
N ALA A 254 -6.08 7.94 -0.10
CA ALA A 254 -6.83 8.12 1.13
C ALA A 254 -5.95 8.18 2.38
N GLY A 255 -4.71 7.70 2.32
CA GLY A 255 -3.83 7.54 3.48
C GLY A 255 -4.29 6.46 4.46
N PHE A 256 -5.02 5.47 3.98
CA PHE A 256 -5.69 4.42 4.75
C PHE A 256 -4.90 3.11 4.78
N PRO A 257 -4.99 2.30 5.84
CA PRO A 257 -4.18 1.09 5.97
C PRO A 257 -4.66 -0.05 5.09
N VAL A 258 -3.71 -0.89 4.66
CA VAL A 258 -3.94 -2.14 3.94
C VAL A 258 -3.05 -3.24 4.54
N VAL A 259 -3.63 -4.41 4.78
CA VAL A 259 -2.90 -5.63 5.15
C VAL A 259 -3.09 -6.67 4.07
N THR A 260 -1.99 -7.08 3.43
CA THR A 260 -1.97 -8.13 2.42
C THR A 260 -1.40 -9.40 3.02
N VAL A 261 -2.08 -10.53 2.79
CA VAL A 261 -1.66 -11.86 3.21
C VAL A 261 -1.67 -12.83 2.02
N PRO A 262 -0.88 -13.91 2.04
CA PRO A 262 -0.93 -14.92 0.99
C PRO A 262 -2.34 -15.49 0.80
N GLY A 263 -2.83 -15.44 -0.44
CA GLY A 263 -4.21 -15.79 -0.82
C GLY A 263 -4.33 -17.05 -1.69
N GLY A 264 -3.24 -17.47 -2.32
CA GLY A 264 -3.22 -18.60 -3.24
C GLY A 264 -2.23 -18.38 -4.36
N TYR A 265 -2.42 -19.12 -5.45
CA TYR A 265 -1.52 -19.11 -6.60
C TYR A 265 -2.33 -19.20 -7.89
N ALA A 266 -2.00 -18.35 -8.86
CA ALA A 266 -2.38 -18.55 -10.24
C ALA A 266 -1.39 -19.51 -10.89
N LEU A 267 -1.84 -20.69 -11.31
CA LEU A 267 -0.98 -21.78 -11.76
C LEU A 267 -0.56 -21.62 -13.21
N ASP A 268 -1.53 -21.24 -14.05
CA ASP A 268 -1.35 -20.97 -15.45
C ASP A 268 -1.09 -19.47 -15.64
N GLY A 269 -1.95 -18.63 -15.06
CA GLY A 269 -1.93 -17.19 -15.22
C GLY A 269 -2.00 -16.76 -16.70
N VAL A 270 -1.76 -15.48 -16.95
CA VAL A 270 -1.67 -14.90 -18.29
C VAL A 270 -0.50 -13.93 -18.37
N ILE A 271 0.07 -13.80 -19.57
CA ILE A 271 1.00 -12.72 -19.89
C ILE A 271 0.21 -11.65 -20.63
N ALA A 272 -0.08 -10.55 -19.95
CA ALA A 272 -0.74 -9.39 -20.54
C ALA A 272 0.24 -8.58 -21.42
N SER A 273 -0.31 -7.63 -22.16
CA SER A 273 0.48 -6.69 -22.98
C SER A 273 1.52 -5.98 -22.12
N GLY A 274 2.73 -5.80 -22.66
CA GLY A 274 3.85 -5.20 -21.92
C GLY A 274 4.62 -6.16 -20.99
N GLY A 275 4.27 -7.45 -20.97
CA GLY A 275 5.00 -8.48 -20.23
C GLY A 275 4.57 -8.66 -18.77
N TYR A 276 3.46 -8.04 -18.37
CA TYR A 276 2.86 -8.27 -17.06
C TYR A 276 2.38 -9.72 -16.94
N ASN A 277 2.91 -10.46 -15.98
CA ASN A 277 2.65 -11.87 -15.80
C ASN A 277 1.84 -12.08 -14.52
N THR A 278 0.68 -12.74 -14.63
CA THR A 278 -0.16 -13.04 -13.48
C THR A 278 0.09 -14.40 -12.85
N LYS A 279 0.91 -15.25 -13.48
CA LYS A 279 1.29 -16.55 -12.92
C LYS A 279 2.10 -16.37 -11.63
N GLY A 280 1.75 -17.16 -10.62
CA GLY A 280 2.48 -17.22 -9.35
C GLY A 280 1.62 -16.80 -8.15
N PRO A 281 2.26 -16.42 -7.04
CA PRO A 281 1.57 -16.05 -5.81
C PRO A 281 0.58 -14.90 -6.01
N GLN A 282 -0.58 -15.02 -5.38
CA GLN A 282 -1.58 -13.97 -5.29
C GLN A 282 -1.89 -13.71 -3.81
N GLY A 283 -1.91 -12.45 -3.40
CA GLY A 283 -2.33 -12.02 -2.07
C GLY A 283 -3.84 -11.80 -1.97
N ILE A 284 -4.36 -11.77 -0.74
CA ILE A 284 -5.63 -11.15 -0.39
C ILE A 284 -5.32 -9.94 0.47
N SER A 285 -5.89 -8.79 0.10
CA SER A 285 -5.70 -7.54 0.80
C SER A 285 -6.97 -7.11 1.50
N PHE A 286 -6.82 -6.70 2.76
CA PHE A 286 -7.87 -6.09 3.56
C PHE A 286 -7.54 -4.61 3.74
N ALA A 287 -8.41 -3.74 3.23
CA ALA A 287 -8.30 -2.30 3.40
C ALA A 287 -9.35 -1.80 4.40
N GLY A 288 -8.94 -0.85 5.24
CA GLY A 288 -9.80 -0.23 6.25
C GLY A 288 -9.75 1.29 6.18
N ILE A 289 -10.30 1.96 7.18
CA ILE A 289 -10.18 3.41 7.34
C ILE A 289 -8.95 3.76 8.19
N ALA A 290 -8.60 5.05 8.27
CA ALA A 290 -7.46 5.52 9.07
C ALA A 290 -7.49 4.94 10.51
N PHE A 291 -6.34 4.48 10.98
CA PHE A 291 -6.07 3.89 12.29
C PHE A 291 -6.78 2.56 12.59
N SER A 292 -7.28 1.88 11.56
CA SER A 292 -7.93 0.57 11.69
C SER A 292 -6.95 -0.62 11.65
N GLU A 293 -5.63 -0.42 11.75
CA GLU A 293 -4.65 -1.52 11.78
C GLU A 293 -4.97 -2.60 12.81
N PRO A 294 -5.44 -2.30 14.04
CA PRO A 294 -5.88 -3.33 14.97
C PRO A 294 -6.98 -4.24 14.42
N THR A 295 -7.95 -3.67 13.71
CA THR A 295 -9.05 -4.42 13.08
C THR A 295 -8.54 -5.23 11.90
N LEU A 296 -7.72 -4.62 11.03
CA LEU A 296 -7.18 -5.32 9.86
C LEU A 296 -6.24 -6.47 10.25
N ILE A 297 -5.44 -6.32 11.31
CA ILE A 297 -4.57 -7.40 11.83
C ILE A 297 -5.40 -8.57 12.33
N LYS A 298 -6.52 -8.33 13.04
CA LYS A 298 -7.45 -9.39 13.45
C LYS A 298 -7.98 -10.17 12.25
N ILE A 299 -8.50 -9.44 11.27
CA ILE A 299 -9.10 -10.02 10.05
C ILE A 299 -8.05 -10.84 9.29
N ALA A 300 -6.90 -10.23 9.01
CA ALA A 300 -5.81 -10.84 8.27
C ALA A 300 -5.25 -12.08 8.99
N TYR A 301 -5.06 -12.01 10.31
CA TYR A 301 -4.58 -13.15 11.10
C TYR A 301 -5.59 -14.29 11.11
N SER A 302 -6.87 -14.00 11.34
CA SER A 302 -7.92 -15.03 11.29
C SER A 302 -8.00 -15.71 9.92
N TYR A 303 -7.92 -14.95 8.82
CA TYR A 303 -7.84 -15.49 7.46
C TYR A 303 -6.57 -16.33 7.24
N GLU A 304 -5.41 -15.83 7.63
CA GLU A 304 -4.13 -16.55 7.53
C GLU A 304 -4.18 -17.90 8.27
N GLN A 305 -4.73 -17.93 9.48
CA GLN A 305 -4.82 -19.15 10.27
C GLN A 305 -5.81 -20.18 9.69
N ALA A 306 -6.88 -19.70 9.05
CA ALA A 306 -7.86 -20.55 8.37
C ALA A 306 -7.31 -21.18 7.07
N THR A 307 -6.35 -20.53 6.40
CA THR A 307 -5.94 -20.90 5.04
C THR A 307 -4.51 -21.43 4.93
N LYS A 308 -3.55 -20.78 5.59
CA LYS A 308 -2.11 -21.11 5.55
C LYS A 308 -1.56 -21.24 4.12
N HIS A 309 -1.98 -20.35 3.20
CA HIS A 309 -1.62 -20.42 1.78
C HIS A 309 -0.12 -20.23 1.49
N ARG A 310 0.65 -19.64 2.40
CA ARG A 310 2.07 -19.41 2.17
C ARG A 310 2.84 -20.71 1.96
N LEU A 311 3.49 -20.83 0.80
CA LEU A 311 4.52 -21.85 0.54
C LEU A 311 5.90 -21.18 0.41
N PRO A 312 6.97 -21.79 0.96
CA PRO A 312 8.32 -21.32 0.68
C PRO A 312 8.66 -21.49 -0.81
N PRO A 313 9.44 -20.58 -1.41
CA PRO A 313 9.90 -20.77 -2.79
C PRO A 313 10.79 -21.99 -2.88
N ILE A 314 10.68 -22.73 -3.98
CA ILE A 314 11.60 -23.82 -4.33
C ILE A 314 12.85 -23.16 -4.93
N MET A 315 13.98 -23.35 -4.28
CA MET A 315 15.29 -22.92 -4.79
C MET A 315 15.87 -24.11 -5.55
N GLU A 316 16.07 -23.96 -6.86
CA GLU A 316 16.85 -24.89 -7.68
C GLU A 316 18.34 -24.51 -7.69
#